data_AF-A0A3D4T4F4-F1
#
_entry.id   AF-A0A3D4T4F4-F1
#
_cell.length_a   1.000
_cell.length_b   1.000
_cell.length_c   1.000
_cell.angle_alpha   90.00
_cell.angle_beta   90.00
_cell.angle_gamma   90.00
#
_symmetry.space_group_name_H-M   'P 1'
#
loop_
_entity.id
_entity.type
_entity.pdbx_description
1 polymer ?
#
loop_
_entity_poly.entity_id
_entity_poly.type
_entity_poly.pdbx_seq_one_letter_code
_entity_poly.pdbx_strand_id
1 'polypeptide(L)'
;GYDSRSILLMMHDHYGLPIEVIYMLVDYCKSVGKSGFSYISKVGKTWGEREIDTIEKADEQIKILNSCNRLWKDFAEMAGIQNPRPSSSQSAYLRTWSVELKFNAEMIYFAYEEMLNHTSKLSFPYMNKILMNWHSKGIKTPDDIEKEKEEYRRKKSPAAKSDASYDINEFIKRGEALPVYKKGS
;
A
#
# COMPACT_ATOMS: atom_id res chain seq x y z
N GLY A 1 19.30 -36.01 -7.12
CA GLY A 1 20.70 -35.85 -7.58
C GLY A 1 21.60 -35.66 -6.37
N TYR A 2 22.92 -35.68 -6.54
CA TYR A 2 23.86 -35.40 -5.46
C TYR A 2 23.58 -34.03 -4.81
N ASP A 3 23.29 -33.02 -5.63
CA ASP A 3 22.99 -31.64 -5.21
C ASP A 3 21.79 -31.51 -4.27
N SER A 4 20.76 -32.34 -4.45
CA SER A 4 19.56 -32.30 -3.60
C SER A 4 19.84 -32.78 -2.18
N ARG A 5 20.74 -33.76 -2.02
CA ARG A 5 21.14 -34.24 -0.69
C ARG A 5 22.02 -33.21 0.01
N SER A 6 22.95 -32.61 -0.72
CA SER A 6 23.83 -31.54 -0.21
C SER A 6 23.06 -30.33 0.31
N ILE A 7 21.94 -29.96 -0.33
CA ILE A 7 21.11 -28.83 0.12
C ILE A 7 20.39 -29.13 1.44
N LEU A 8 19.84 -30.33 1.60
CA LEU A 8 19.15 -30.70 2.84
C LEU A 8 20.14 -30.81 4.01
N LEU A 9 21.33 -31.38 3.76
CA LEU A 9 22.41 -31.40 4.75
C LEU A 9 22.85 -29.99 5.12
N MET A 10 23.04 -29.09 4.14
CA MET A 10 23.36 -27.68 4.42
C MET A 10 22.29 -27.00 5.29
N MET A 11 20.99 -27.24 5.05
CA MET A 11 19.93 -26.65 5.87
C MET A 11 19.97 -27.13 7.32
N HIS A 12 20.23 -28.42 7.53
CA HIS A 12 20.31 -29.00 8.86
C HIS A 12 21.61 -28.61 9.56
N ASP A 13 22.76 -28.87 8.94
CA ASP A 13 24.08 -28.77 9.57
C ASP A 13 24.60 -27.34 9.63
N HIS A 14 24.28 -26.49 8.65
CA HIS A 14 24.80 -25.11 8.58
C HIS A 14 23.78 -24.06 9.00
N TYR A 15 22.50 -24.24 8.66
CA TYR A 15 21.43 -23.31 9.03
C TYR A 15 20.69 -23.71 10.31
N GLY A 16 21.00 -24.87 10.89
CA GLY A 16 20.43 -25.32 12.16
C GLY A 16 18.94 -25.66 12.11
N LEU A 17 18.37 -25.88 10.92
CA LEU A 17 16.95 -26.16 10.77
C LEU A 17 16.64 -27.62 11.14
N PRO A 18 15.70 -27.90 12.06
CA PRO A 18 15.24 -29.26 12.33
C PRO A 18 14.61 -29.90 11.10
N ILE A 19 14.62 -31.24 11.07
CA ILE A 19 14.12 -32.03 9.93
C ILE A 19 12.64 -31.73 9.64
N GLU A 20 11.83 -31.58 10.68
CA GLU A 20 10.42 -31.25 10.61
C GLU A 20 10.19 -29.88 9.95
N VAL A 21 11.01 -28.89 10.30
CA VAL A 21 10.98 -27.54 9.72
C VAL A 21 11.40 -27.57 8.25
N ILE A 22 12.45 -28.32 7.91
CA ILE A 22 12.88 -28.53 6.52
C ILE A 22 11.74 -29.17 5.71
N TYR A 23 11.03 -30.15 6.27
CA TYR A 23 9.89 -30.78 5.62
C TYR A 23 8.77 -29.77 5.33
N MET A 24 8.37 -28.98 6.32
CA MET A 24 7.36 -27.93 6.17
C MET A 24 7.76 -26.89 5.11
N LEU A 25 9.03 -26.49 5.08
CA LEU A 25 9.57 -25.57 4.09
C LEU A 25 9.46 -26.14 2.66
N VAL A 26 9.85 -27.40 2.48
CA VAL A 26 9.79 -28.06 1.17
C VAL A 26 8.34 -28.24 0.72
N ASP A 27 7.44 -28.62 1.64
CA ASP A 27 6.02 -28.75 1.34
C ASP A 27 5.40 -27.39 0.94
N TYR A 28 5.74 -26.31 1.66
CA TYR A 28 5.37 -24.95 1.25
C TYR A 28 5.91 -24.61 -0.15
N CYS A 29 7.19 -24.86 -0.42
CA CYS A 29 7.78 -24.56 -1.73
C CYS A 29 7.06 -25.32 -2.85
N LYS A 30 6.65 -26.56 -2.61
CA LYS A 30 5.84 -27.36 -3.53
C LYS A 30 4.44 -26.78 -3.71
N SER A 31 3.75 -26.41 -2.64
CA SER A 31 2.36 -25.89 -2.70
C SER A 31 2.25 -24.58 -3.48
N VAL A 32 3.28 -23.74 -3.48
CA VAL A 32 3.32 -22.50 -4.29
C VAL A 32 3.88 -22.69 -5.71
N GLY A 33 4.19 -23.94 -6.09
CA GLY A 33 4.71 -24.31 -7.42
C GLY A 33 6.18 -23.94 -7.64
N LYS A 34 6.98 -23.77 -6.57
CA LYS A 34 8.41 -23.44 -6.61
C LYS A 34 9.26 -24.56 -5.99
N SER A 35 9.16 -25.76 -6.54
CA SER A 35 9.90 -26.96 -6.08
C SER A 35 11.37 -27.03 -6.51
N GLY A 36 11.87 -26.03 -7.23
CA GLY A 36 13.27 -26.00 -7.66
C GLY A 36 14.24 -25.85 -6.47
N PHE A 37 15.28 -26.69 -6.44
CA PHE A 37 16.27 -26.72 -5.35
C PHE A 37 16.97 -25.37 -5.10
N SER A 38 17.17 -24.54 -6.13
CA SER A 38 17.70 -23.18 -5.95
C SER A 38 16.77 -22.29 -5.12
N TYR A 39 15.45 -22.40 -5.32
CA TYR A 39 14.48 -21.66 -4.52
C TYR A 39 14.40 -22.21 -3.10
N ILE A 40 14.30 -23.53 -2.95
CA ILE A 40 14.31 -24.22 -1.66
C ILE A 40 15.53 -23.80 -0.84
N SER A 41 16.74 -23.84 -1.42
CA SER A 41 17.99 -23.43 -0.78
C SER A 41 17.94 -21.97 -0.28
N LYS A 42 17.43 -21.03 -1.09
CA LYS A 42 17.25 -19.63 -0.69
C LYS A 42 16.27 -19.48 0.46
N VAL A 43 15.14 -20.17 0.42
CA VAL A 43 14.15 -20.13 1.51
C VAL A 43 14.75 -20.71 2.79
N GLY A 44 15.48 -21.82 2.71
CA GLY A 44 16.13 -22.45 3.88
C GLY A 44 17.17 -21.54 4.50
N LYS A 45 18.00 -20.89 3.68
CA LYS A 45 18.93 -19.85 4.17
C LYS A 45 18.19 -18.74 4.92
N THR A 46 17.13 -18.18 4.31
CA THR A 46 16.35 -17.12 4.95
C THR A 46 15.65 -17.57 6.24
N TRP A 47 15.19 -18.82 6.34
CA TRP A 47 14.58 -19.34 7.55
C TRP A 47 15.62 -19.53 8.66
N GLY A 48 16.80 -20.06 8.33
CA GLY A 48 17.91 -20.18 9.29
C GLY A 48 18.40 -18.83 9.79
N GLU A 49 18.64 -17.87 8.89
CA GLU A 49 19.05 -16.49 9.25
C GLU A 49 18.02 -15.75 10.12
N ARG A 50 16.76 -16.19 10.10
CA ARG A 50 15.66 -15.62 10.89
C ARG A 50 15.28 -16.47 12.09
N GLU A 51 16.06 -17.52 12.38
CA GLU A 51 15.82 -18.44 13.49
C GLU A 51 14.39 -19.03 13.45
N ILE A 52 13.90 -19.35 12.25
CA ILE A 52 12.62 -20.03 12.04
C ILE A 52 12.88 -21.54 12.13
N ASP A 53 13.20 -21.97 13.34
CA ASP A 53 13.79 -23.27 13.69
C ASP A 53 12.86 -24.14 14.56
N THR A 54 11.58 -23.77 14.66
CA THR A 54 10.55 -24.54 15.36
C THR A 54 9.33 -24.72 14.48
N ILE A 55 8.52 -25.74 14.75
CA ILE A 55 7.28 -26.02 14.01
C ILE A 55 6.34 -24.82 14.09
N GLU A 56 6.24 -24.20 15.26
CA GLU A 56 5.38 -23.04 15.52
C GLU A 56 5.81 -21.83 14.68
N LYS A 57 7.10 -21.48 14.68
CA LYS A 57 7.63 -20.39 13.86
C LYS A 57 7.48 -20.68 12.36
N ALA A 58 7.70 -21.94 11.95
CA ALA A 58 7.54 -22.37 10.56
C ALA A 58 6.08 -22.22 10.09
N ASP A 59 5.12 -22.67 10.90
CA ASP A 59 3.69 -22.53 10.61
C ASP A 59 3.26 -21.06 10.52
N GLU A 60 3.69 -20.21 11.46
CA GLU A 60 3.44 -18.77 11.41
C GLU A 60 4.03 -18.14 10.15
N GLN A 61 5.27 -18.48 9.81
CA GLN A 61 5.92 -17.97 8.62
C GLN A 61 5.19 -18.41 7.34
N ILE A 62 4.72 -19.66 7.27
CA ILE A 62 3.92 -20.16 6.14
C ILE A 62 2.59 -19.40 6.04
N LYS A 63 1.91 -19.14 7.17
CA LYS A 63 0.68 -18.33 7.21
C LYS A 63 0.90 -16.92 6.68
N ILE A 64 2.01 -16.27 7.06
CA ILE A 64 2.39 -14.95 6.55
C ILE A 64 2.63 -15.00 5.04
N LEU A 65 3.45 -15.95 4.58
CA LEU A 65 3.77 -16.10 3.15
C LEU A 65 2.53 -16.34 2.29
N ASN A 66 1.63 -17.22 2.74
CA ASN A 66 0.35 -17.47 2.08
C ASN A 66 -0.56 -16.24 2.05
N SER A 67 -0.57 -15.46 3.14
CA SER A 67 -1.36 -14.23 3.21
C SER A 67 -0.81 -13.15 2.28
N CYS A 68 0.52 -13.00 2.17
CA CYS A 68 1.14 -12.12 1.18
C CYS A 68 0.82 -12.55 -0.26
N ASN A 69 0.83 -13.85 -0.55
CA ASN A 69 0.49 -14.35 -1.88
C ASN A 69 -0.98 -14.08 -2.25
N ARG A 70 -1.91 -14.27 -1.30
CA ARG A 70 -3.33 -13.90 -1.48
C ARG A 70 -3.49 -12.40 -1.72
N LEU A 71 -2.88 -11.59 -0.86
CA LEU A 71 -2.92 -10.14 -0.95
C LEU A 71 -2.40 -9.62 -2.30
N TRP A 72 -1.30 -10.19 -2.79
CA TRP A 72 -0.80 -9.88 -4.13
C TRP A 72 -1.83 -10.24 -5.20
N LYS A 73 -2.39 -11.45 -5.14
CA LYS A 73 -3.34 -11.92 -6.15
C LYS A 73 -4.53 -10.97 -6.25
N ASP A 74 -5.13 -10.64 -5.11
CA ASP A 74 -6.32 -9.79 -5.04
C ASP A 74 -6.00 -8.36 -5.53
N PHE A 75 -4.87 -7.79 -5.08
CA PHE A 75 -4.41 -6.48 -5.57
C PHE A 75 -4.10 -6.48 -7.07
N ALA A 76 -3.38 -7.50 -7.56
CA ALA A 76 -2.98 -7.59 -8.96
C ALA A 76 -4.20 -7.73 -9.88
N GLU A 77 -5.21 -8.48 -9.45
CA GLU A 77 -6.49 -8.59 -10.15
C GLU A 77 -7.19 -7.23 -10.27
N MET A 78 -7.33 -6.50 -9.16
CA MET A 78 -7.93 -5.16 -9.16
C MET A 78 -7.14 -4.17 -10.02
N ALA A 79 -5.81 -4.22 -9.98
CA ALA A 79 -4.93 -3.33 -10.73
C ALA A 79 -4.67 -3.78 -12.18
N GLY A 80 -5.27 -4.87 -12.65
CA GLY A 80 -5.05 -5.42 -14.00
C GLY A 80 -3.62 -5.92 -14.27
N ILE A 81 -2.85 -6.21 -13.22
CA ILE A 81 -1.47 -6.69 -13.31
C ILE A 81 -1.47 -8.18 -13.65
N GLN A 82 -0.97 -8.52 -14.85
CA GLN A 82 -0.97 -9.89 -15.37
C GLN A 82 -0.01 -10.86 -14.66
N ASN A 83 0.94 -10.34 -13.87
CA ASN A 83 1.94 -11.20 -13.23
C ASN A 83 1.32 -11.93 -12.01
N PRO A 84 1.23 -13.28 -12.04
CA PRO A 84 0.54 -14.02 -10.99
C PRO A 84 1.30 -14.05 -9.65
N ARG A 85 2.56 -13.60 -9.60
CA ARG A 85 3.39 -13.66 -8.39
C ARG A 85 4.22 -12.38 -8.19
N PRO A 86 4.36 -11.90 -6.94
CA PRO A 86 5.23 -10.76 -6.68
C PRO A 86 6.71 -11.15 -6.80
N SER A 87 7.55 -10.17 -7.15
CA SER A 87 9.00 -10.28 -6.98
C SER A 87 9.39 -10.28 -5.49
N SER A 88 10.63 -10.65 -5.16
CA SER A 88 11.11 -10.62 -3.77
C SER A 88 11.02 -9.22 -3.14
N SER A 89 11.25 -8.15 -3.91
CA SER A 89 11.13 -6.78 -3.40
C SER A 89 9.68 -6.38 -3.17
N GLN A 90 8.76 -6.81 -4.04
CA GLN A 90 7.31 -6.59 -3.85
C GLN A 90 6.79 -7.38 -2.64
N SER A 91 7.24 -8.62 -2.44
CA SER A 91 6.89 -9.42 -1.26
C SER A 91 7.27 -8.74 0.06
N ALA A 92 8.38 -8.00 0.10
CA ALA A 92 8.78 -7.26 1.30
C ALA A 92 7.77 -6.16 1.64
N TYR A 93 7.35 -5.36 0.65
CA TYR A 93 6.30 -4.35 0.84
C TYR A 93 4.96 -4.97 1.25
N LEU A 94 4.52 -6.03 0.57
CA LEU A 94 3.28 -6.73 0.90
C LEU A 94 3.28 -7.26 2.33
N ARG A 95 4.43 -7.77 2.80
CA ARG A 95 4.58 -8.20 4.20
C ARG A 95 4.42 -7.02 5.16
N THR A 96 5.08 -5.89 4.91
CA THR A 96 4.92 -4.69 5.75
C THR A 96 3.47 -4.19 5.73
N TRP A 97 2.85 -4.08 4.56
CA TRP A 97 1.48 -3.58 4.44
C TRP A 97 0.45 -4.50 5.13
N SER A 98 0.61 -5.81 5.03
CA SER A 98 -0.31 -6.78 5.65
C SER A 98 -0.04 -7.00 7.14
N VAL A 99 1.23 -7.14 7.54
CA VAL A 99 1.59 -7.55 8.90
C VAL A 99 1.72 -6.34 9.82
N GLU A 100 2.41 -5.29 9.38
CA GLU A 100 2.68 -4.11 10.20
C GLU A 100 1.53 -3.11 10.10
N LEU A 101 1.10 -2.76 8.88
CA LEU A 101 0.06 -1.75 8.67
C LEU A 101 -1.38 -2.31 8.72
N LYS A 102 -1.52 -3.64 8.70
CA LYS A 102 -2.82 -4.35 8.71
C LYS A 102 -3.76 -3.95 7.56
N PHE A 103 -3.21 -3.56 6.41
CA PHE A 103 -4.00 -3.21 5.23
C PHE A 103 -4.41 -4.43 4.40
N ASN A 104 -5.63 -4.38 3.88
CA ASN A 104 -6.18 -5.36 2.94
C ASN A 104 -5.86 -4.95 1.48
N ALA A 105 -6.30 -5.78 0.53
CA ALA A 105 -6.05 -5.56 -0.89
C ALA A 105 -6.69 -4.26 -1.42
N GLU A 106 -7.88 -3.90 -0.91
CA GLU A 106 -8.59 -2.68 -1.29
C GLU A 106 -7.79 -1.44 -0.90
N MET A 107 -7.28 -1.36 0.33
CA MET A 107 -6.44 -0.24 0.78
C MET A 107 -5.19 -0.10 -0.09
N ILE A 108 -4.56 -1.20 -0.47
CA ILE A 108 -3.41 -1.18 -1.38
C ILE A 108 -3.81 -0.70 -2.78
N TYR A 109 -4.99 -1.13 -3.26
CA TYR A 109 -5.54 -0.67 -4.53
C TYR A 109 -5.85 0.85 -4.51
N PHE A 110 -6.42 1.38 -3.44
CA PHE A 110 -6.60 2.83 -3.30
C PHE A 110 -5.28 3.59 -3.31
N ALA A 111 -4.22 3.04 -2.69
CA ALA A 111 -2.89 3.66 -2.76
C ALA A 111 -2.30 3.60 -4.18
N TYR A 112 -2.64 2.57 -4.96
CA TYR A 112 -2.30 2.47 -6.37
C TYR A 112 -3.03 3.55 -7.19
N GLU A 113 -4.34 3.71 -7.03
CA GLU A 113 -5.13 4.76 -7.69
C GLU A 113 -4.61 6.16 -7.34
N GLU A 114 -4.32 6.42 -6.06
CA GLU A 114 -3.76 7.70 -5.63
C GLU A 114 -2.37 7.94 -6.23
N MET A 115 -1.55 6.89 -6.38
CA MET A 115 -0.27 6.96 -7.07
C MET A 115 -0.44 7.27 -8.56
N LEU A 116 -1.44 6.72 -9.24
CA LEU A 116 -1.73 7.00 -10.65
C LEU A 116 -2.07 8.46 -10.93
N ASN A 117 -2.66 9.16 -9.97
CA ASN A 117 -2.91 10.61 -10.06
C ASN A 117 -1.60 11.43 -10.12
N HIS A 118 -0.47 10.85 -9.74
CA HIS A 118 0.84 11.49 -9.72
C HIS A 118 1.83 10.92 -10.73
N THR A 119 1.75 9.63 -11.06
CA THR A 119 2.65 8.98 -12.01
C THR A 119 1.99 7.82 -12.71
N SER A 120 2.22 7.70 -14.02
CA SER A 120 1.63 6.62 -14.85
C SER A 120 2.31 5.25 -14.66
N LYS A 121 3.45 5.19 -13.96
CA LYS A 121 4.22 3.97 -13.77
C LYS A 121 4.06 3.43 -12.35
N LEU A 122 3.66 2.16 -12.23
CA LEU A 122 3.58 1.44 -10.96
C LEU A 122 4.87 1.59 -10.14
N SER A 123 4.73 2.17 -8.95
CA SER A 123 5.85 2.46 -8.04
C SER A 123 5.51 2.04 -6.61
N PHE A 124 6.02 0.87 -6.21
CA PHE A 124 5.89 0.35 -4.85
C PHE A 124 6.47 1.30 -3.77
N PRO A 125 7.64 1.94 -3.97
CA PRO A 125 8.13 2.95 -3.03
C PRO A 125 7.18 4.15 -2.87
N TYR A 126 6.48 4.55 -3.94
CA TYR A 126 5.52 5.65 -3.88
C TYR A 126 4.26 5.21 -3.11
N MET A 127 3.68 4.07 -3.48
CA MET A 127 2.54 3.48 -2.76
C MET A 127 2.85 3.31 -1.27
N ASN A 128 4.08 2.89 -0.93
CA ASN A 128 4.50 2.77 0.45
C ASN A 128 4.46 4.09 1.21
N LYS A 129 4.84 5.23 0.59
CA LYS A 129 4.73 6.55 1.23
C LYS A 129 3.27 6.90 1.53
N ILE A 130 2.36 6.62 0.59
CA ILE A 130 0.92 6.84 0.76
C ILE A 130 0.39 6.00 1.93
N LEU A 131 0.65 4.69 1.91
CA LEU A 131 0.18 3.76 2.92
C LEU A 131 0.75 4.07 4.31
N MET A 132 2.04 4.42 4.41
CA MET A 132 2.65 4.84 5.68
C MET A 132 2.01 6.12 6.22
N ASN A 133 1.69 7.08 5.35
CA ASN A 133 0.99 8.30 5.74
C ASN A 133 -0.46 8.04 6.17
N TRP A 134 -1.18 7.12 5.53
CA TRP A 134 -2.52 6.73 6.00
C TRP A 134 -2.45 6.04 7.36
N HIS A 135 -1.51 5.12 7.53
CA HIS A 135 -1.31 4.43 8.80
C HIS A 135 -0.98 5.42 9.94
N SER A 136 -0.10 6.39 9.72
CA SER A 136 0.24 7.40 10.74
C SER A 136 -0.93 8.32 11.11
N LYS A 137 -1.90 8.50 10.21
CA LYS A 137 -3.16 9.23 10.44
C LYS A 137 -4.27 8.37 11.02
N GLY A 138 -4.04 7.06 11.22
CA GLY A 138 -5.07 6.13 11.70
C GLY A 138 -6.14 5.78 10.67
N ILE A 139 -5.92 6.09 9.38
CA ILE A 139 -6.80 5.75 8.27
C ILE A 139 -6.66 4.25 8.01
N LYS A 140 -7.75 3.49 8.21
CA LYS A 140 -7.73 2.02 8.09
C LYS A 140 -8.67 1.48 7.03
N THR A 141 -9.62 2.29 6.58
CA THR A 141 -10.66 1.88 5.64
C THR A 141 -10.77 2.84 4.46
N PRO A 142 -11.34 2.39 3.33
CA PRO A 142 -11.67 3.28 2.21
C PRO A 142 -12.55 4.48 2.62
N ASP A 143 -13.48 4.28 3.54
CA ASP A 143 -14.34 5.36 4.06
C ASP A 143 -13.53 6.44 4.80
N ASP A 144 -12.49 6.06 5.51
CA ASP A 144 -11.58 7.00 6.17
C ASP A 144 -10.80 7.84 5.16
N ILE A 145 -10.45 7.26 4.01
CA ILE A 145 -9.78 7.97 2.91
C ILE A 145 -10.71 9.05 2.35
N GLU A 146 -11.99 8.73 2.12
CA GLU A 146 -12.93 9.71 1.56
C GLU A 146 -13.19 10.85 2.55
N LYS A 147 -13.33 10.56 3.84
CA LYS A 147 -13.44 11.59 4.89
C LYS A 147 -12.22 12.51 4.91
N GLU A 148 -11.00 11.96 4.83
CA GLU A 148 -9.77 12.76 4.75
C GLU A 148 -9.75 13.64 3.50
N LYS A 149 -10.21 13.12 2.34
CA LYS A 149 -10.32 13.89 1.10
C LYS A 149 -11.35 15.02 1.23
N GLU A 150 -12.49 14.77 1.85
CA GLU A 150 -13.49 15.82 2.16
C GLU A 150 -12.94 16.90 3.08
N GLU A 151 -12.26 16.52 4.17
CA GLU A 151 -11.66 17.49 5.08
C GLU A 151 -10.60 18.34 4.40
N TYR A 152 -9.75 17.73 3.56
CA TYR A 152 -8.76 18.45 2.78
C TYR A 152 -9.41 19.43 1.80
N ARG A 153 -10.49 19.01 1.10
CA ARG A 153 -11.28 19.90 0.24
C ARG A 153 -11.87 21.07 1.03
N ARG A 154 -12.49 20.82 2.20
CA ARG A 154 -13.05 21.86 3.07
C ARG A 154 -11.99 22.85 3.57
N LYS A 155 -10.79 22.38 3.91
CA LYS A 155 -9.66 23.24 4.36
C LYS A 155 -9.06 24.07 3.22
N LYS A 156 -9.11 23.58 1.97
CA LYS A 156 -8.54 24.24 0.78
C LYS A 156 -9.53 25.18 0.09
N SER A 157 -10.83 24.98 0.27
CA SER A 157 -11.84 25.98 -0.09
C SER A 157 -11.69 27.18 0.84
N PRO A 158 -11.33 28.38 0.35
CA PRO A 158 -11.47 29.57 1.17
C PRO A 158 -12.96 29.65 1.50
N ALA A 159 -13.30 29.62 2.80
CA ALA A 159 -14.62 30.03 3.23
C ALA A 159 -14.91 31.34 2.50
N ALA A 160 -15.93 31.33 1.64
CA ALA A 160 -16.43 32.55 1.05
C ALA A 160 -16.78 33.44 2.26
N LYS A 161 -15.90 34.39 2.57
CA LYS A 161 -16.20 35.51 3.43
C LYS A 161 -17.32 36.26 2.72
N SER A 162 -18.54 35.87 3.01
CA SER A 162 -19.75 36.64 2.73
C SER A 162 -19.78 37.79 3.73
N ASP A 163 -18.83 38.71 3.59
CA ASP A 163 -18.86 40.00 4.28
C ASP A 163 -18.43 41.10 3.31
N ALA A 164 -19.11 41.13 2.16
CA ALA A 164 -19.17 42.30 1.31
C ALA A 164 -20.65 42.65 1.15
N SER A 165 -21.24 43.21 2.20
CA SER A 165 -22.44 44.03 2.09
C SER A 165 -22.07 45.27 1.29
N TYR A 166 -22.13 45.17 -0.04
CA TYR A 166 -22.27 46.36 -0.87
C TYR A 166 -23.72 46.81 -0.71
N ASP A 167 -23.93 47.84 0.11
CA ASP A 167 -25.24 48.47 0.27
C ASP A 167 -25.58 49.21 -1.04
N ILE A 168 -26.35 48.53 -1.89
CA ILE A 168 -26.84 49.03 -3.18
C ILE A 168 -27.57 50.37 -3.00
N ASN A 169 -28.09 50.67 -1.81
CA ASN A 169 -28.77 51.93 -1.52
C ASN A 169 -27.84 53.15 -1.53
N GLU A 170 -26.54 53.00 -1.25
CA GLU A 170 -25.60 54.12 -1.30
C GLU A 170 -25.32 54.58 -2.74
N PHE A 171 -25.35 53.64 -3.70
CA PHE A 171 -25.13 53.92 -5.12
C PHE A 171 -26.31 54.66 -5.75
N ILE A 172 -27.54 54.31 -5.35
CA ILE A 172 -28.77 54.97 -5.83
C ILE A 172 -28.85 56.40 -5.30
N LYS A 173 -28.46 56.63 -4.03
CA LYS A 173 -28.51 57.96 -3.40
C LYS A 173 -27.52 58.98 -4.01
N ARG A 174 -26.43 58.51 -4.61
CA ARG A 174 -25.48 59.37 -5.36
C ARG A 174 -25.88 59.64 -6.81
N GLY A 175 -26.77 58.84 -7.39
CA GLY A 175 -27.24 58.98 -8.77
C GLY A 175 -28.29 60.07 -8.99
N GLU A 176 -28.92 60.58 -7.94
CA GLU A 176 -30.01 61.56 -8.03
C GLU A 176 -29.55 63.03 -8.18
N ALA A 177 -28.25 63.31 -8.08
CA ALA A 177 -27.71 64.64 -8.32
C ALA A 177 -27.26 64.80 -9.79
N LEU A 178 -28.22 64.92 -10.71
CA LEU A 178 -27.93 65.31 -12.10
C LEU A 178 -27.40 66.76 -12.14
N PRO A 179 -26.27 67.05 -12.80
CA PRO A 179 -25.80 68.42 -12.97
C PRO A 179 -26.73 69.18 -13.93
N VAL A 180 -27.32 70.27 -13.44
CA VAL A 180 -28.12 71.21 -14.25
C VAL A 180 -27.19 71.98 -15.19
N TYR A 181 -27.23 71.66 -16.48
CA TYR A 181 -26.53 72.43 -17.51
C TYR A 181 -27.23 73.78 -17.72
N LYS A 182 -26.56 74.89 -17.35
CA LYS A 182 -26.98 76.24 -17.77
C LYS A 182 -26.51 76.49 -19.20
N LYS A 183 -27.46 76.70 -20.12
CA LYS A 183 -27.21 77.22 -21.47
C LYS A 183 -26.86 78.71 -21.36
N GLY A 184 -25.66 79.10 -21.76
CA GLY A 184 -25.27 80.51 -21.92
C GLY A 184 -25.86 81.09 -23.20
N SER A 185 -26.44 82.30 -23.08
CA SER A 185 -26.81 83.21 -24.18
C SER A 185 -25.60 83.91 -24.76
#